data_AF-A0A7C7MW68-F1
#
_entry.id   AF-A0A7C7MW68-F1
#
_cell.length_a   1.000
_cell.length_b   1.000
_cell.length_c   1.000
_cell.angle_alpha   90.00
_cell.angle_beta   90.00
_cell.angle_gamma   90.00
#
_symmetry.space_group_name_H-M   'P 1'
#
loop_
_entity.id
_entity.type
_entity.pdbx_description
1 polymer ?
#
loop_
_entity_poly.entity_id
_entity_poly.type
_entity_poly.pdbx_seq_one_letter_code
_entity_poly.pdbx_strand_id
1 'polypeptide(L)' 'DQFTYGVFDRGASIRIPIYTVEHNWNGYLEDRRPASNADPYRIISHIVSTLN' A
#
# COMPACT_ATOMS: atom_id res chain seq x y z
N ASP A 1 -14.98 8.31 0.89
CA ASP A 1 -14.05 8.25 2.04
C ASP A 1 -14.14 6.94 2.82
N GLN A 2 -13.72 5.84 2.20
CA GLN A 2 -13.53 4.57 2.92
C GLN A 2 -12.16 4.01 2.57
N PHE A 3 -11.40 3.64 3.59
CA PHE A 3 -10.13 2.95 3.45
C PHE A 3 -10.39 1.45 3.31
N THR A 4 -9.78 0.82 2.31
CA THR A 4 -9.97 -0.60 2.00
C THR A 4 -8.64 -1.29 1.69
N TYR A 5 -8.53 -2.58 2.00
CA TYR A 5 -7.39 -3.41 1.62
C TYR A 5 -7.87 -4.76 1.09
N GLY A 6 -7.10 -5.38 0.19
CA GLY A 6 -7.49 -6.66 -0.41
C GLY A 6 -6.33 -7.41 -1.06
N VAL A 7 -6.44 -8.74 -1.09
CA VAL A 7 -5.52 -9.65 -1.79
C VAL A 7 -5.80 -9.56 -3.28
N PHE A 8 -4.78 -9.17 -4.04
CA PHE A 8 -4.84 -9.02 -5.50
C PHE A 8 -5.91 -8.02 -6.00
N ASP A 9 -6.53 -7.25 -5.11
CA ASP A 9 -7.58 -6.29 -5.45
C ASP A 9 -6.98 -4.98 -5.97
N ARG A 10 -7.34 -4.62 -7.21
CA ARG A 10 -6.89 -3.39 -7.84
C ARG A 10 -7.77 -2.16 -7.53
N GLY A 11 -8.94 -2.33 -6.93
CA GLY A 11 -9.82 -1.25 -6.49
C GLY A 11 -9.59 -0.82 -5.04
N ALA A 12 -8.85 -1.61 -4.26
CA ALA A 12 -8.56 -1.32 -2.86
C ALA A 12 -7.56 -0.15 -2.68
N SER A 13 -7.64 0.52 -1.52
CA SER A 13 -6.67 1.55 -1.14
C SER A 13 -5.26 0.99 -0.98
N ILE A 14 -5.13 -0.15 -0.30
CA ILE A 14 -3.88 -0.92 -0.19
C ILE A 14 -4.06 -2.27 -0.89
N ARG A 15 -3.18 -2.58 -1.84
CA ARG A 15 -3.16 -3.90 -2.49
C ARG A 15 -2.11 -4.79 -1.83
N ILE A 16 -2.50 -6.02 -1.51
CA ILE A 16 -1.59 -7.10 -1.14
C ILE A 16 -1.30 -7.90 -2.43
N PRO A 17 -0.09 -7.85 -2.99
CA PRO A 17 0.28 -8.63 -4.17
C PRO A 17 0.17 -10.13 -3.93
N ILE A 18 -0.14 -10.89 -4.98
CA ILE A 18 -0.17 -12.36 -4.90
C ILE A 18 1.17 -12.94 -4.45
N TYR A 19 2.28 -12.32 -4.87
CA TYR A 19 3.63 -12.65 -4.43
C TYR A 19 3.73 -12.73 -2.91
N THR A 20 3.26 -11.71 -2.19
CA THR A 20 3.30 -11.67 -0.72
C THR A 20 2.52 -12.84 -0.11
N VAL A 21 1.38 -13.21 -0.69
CA VAL A 21 0.56 -14.34 -0.21
C VAL A 21 1.22 -15.69 -0.50
N GLU A 22 1.77 -15.87 -1.71
CA GLU A 22 2.46 -17.10 -2.12
C GLU A 22 3.79 -17.30 -1.40
N HIS A 23 4.39 -16.24 -0.85
CA HIS A 23 5.67 -16.27 -0.13
C HIS A 23 5.48 -16.17 1.39
N ASN A 24 4.49 -16.89 1.94
CA ASN A 24 4.23 -16.95 3.39
C ASN A 24 4.06 -15.57 4.05
N TRP A 25 3.32 -14.65 3.41
CA TRP A 25 3.11 -13.28 3.90
C TRP A 25 4.40 -12.44 4.00
N ASN A 26 5.46 -12.85 3.32
CA ASN A 26 6.71 -12.10 3.18
C ASN A 26 6.76 -11.43 1.80
N GLY A 27 6.91 -10.12 1.78
CA GLY A 27 6.92 -9.34 0.55
C GLY A 27 6.66 -7.87 0.83
N TYR A 28 5.76 -7.28 0.06
CA TYR A 28 5.44 -5.86 0.16
C TYR A 28 3.94 -5.61 0.06
N LEU A 29 3.54 -4.40 0.47
CA LEU A 29 2.21 -3.85 0.29
C LEU A 29 2.30 -2.68 -0.69
N GLU A 30 1.25 -2.46 -1.47
CA GLU A 30 1.19 -1.35 -2.43
C GLU A 30 0.11 -0.36 -2.00
N ASP A 31 0.54 0.82 -1.52
CA ASP A 31 -0.37 1.95 -1.28
C ASP A 31 -0.68 2.67 -2.59
N ARG A 32 -1.94 2.63 -3.01
CA ARG A 32 -2.40 3.12 -4.31
C ARG A 32 -3.13 4.46 -4.23
N ARG A 33 -3.17 5.06 -3.04
CA ARG A 33 -3.80 6.36 -2.77
C ARG A 33 -2.97 7.58 -3.23
N PRO A 34 -1.62 7.55 -3.25
CA PRO A 34 -0.87 8.72 -3.69
C PRO A 34 -1.19 9.13 -5.14
N ALA A 35 -1.52 10.41 -5.33
CA ALA A 35 -1.79 10.98 -6.65
C ALA A 35 -0.48 11.18 -7.44
N SER A 36 -0.57 11.28 -8.77
CA SER A 36 0.60 11.41 -9.65
C SER A 36 1.45 12.66 -9.41
N ASN A 37 0.87 13.71 -8.81
CA ASN A 37 1.53 14.97 -8.49
C ASN A 37 2.01 15.08 -7.04
N ALA A 38 1.88 14.02 -6.25
CA ALA A 38 2.20 14.05 -4.83
C ALA A 38 3.72 14.04 -4.60
N ASP A 39 4.13 14.71 -3.52
CA ASP A 39 5.54 14.83 -3.12
C ASP A 39 6.06 13.50 -2.55
N PRO A 40 7.04 12.83 -3.20
CA PRO A 40 7.49 11.52 -2.80
C PRO A 40 8.12 11.49 -1.40
N TYR A 41 8.81 12.57 -0.99
CA TYR A 41 9.44 12.62 0.33
C TYR A 41 8.41 12.72 1.44
N ARG A 42 7.36 13.52 1.21
CA ARG A 42 6.24 13.60 2.14
C ARG A 42 5.49 12.29 2.24
N ILE A 43 5.21 11.63 1.11
CA ILE A 43 4.52 10.32 1.10
C ILE A 43 5.29 9.30 1.94
N ILE A 44 6.58 9.13 1.66
CA ILE A 44 7.41 8.13 2.36
C ILE A 44 7.50 8.48 3.85
N SER A 45 7.73 9.74 4.19
CA SER A 45 7.76 10.20 5.58
C SER A 45 6.45 9.91 6.31
N HIS A 46 5.30 10.14 5.65
CA HIS A 46 3.99 9.84 6.23
C HIS A 46 3.78 8.35 6.44
N ILE A 47 4.09 7.51 5.43
CA ILE A 47 3.95 6.05 5.55
C ILE A 47 4.78 5.54 6.72
N VAL A 48 6.08 5.86 6.75
CA VAL A 48 6.98 5.40 7.82
C VAL A 48 6.52 5.89 9.20
N SER A 49 6.04 7.13 9.30
CA SER A 49 5.57 7.67 10.58
C SER A 49 4.36 6.94 11.16
N THR A 50 3.59 6.22 10.32
CA THR A 50 2.40 5.46 10.75
C THR A 50 2.67 4.01 11.11
N LEU A 51 3.89 3.50 10.91
CA LEU A 51 4.26 2.09 11.16
C LEU A 51 4.75 1.81 12.59
N ASN A 52 4.53 2.75 13.53
CA ASN A 52 4.89 2.61 14.93
C ASN A 52 3.90 1.74 15.73
#